data_AF-A0A164G898-F1
#
_entry.id   AF-A0A164G898-F1
#
_cell.length_a   1.000
_cell.length_b   1.000
_cell.length_c   1.000
_cell.angle_alpha   90.00
_cell.angle_beta   90.00
_cell.angle_gamma   90.00
#
_symmetry.space_group_name_H-M   'P 1'
#
loop_
_entity.id
_entity.type
_entity.pdbx_description
1 polymer ?
#
loop_
_entity_poly.entity_id
_entity_poly.type
_entity_poly.pdbx_seq_one_letter_code
_entity_poly.pdbx_strand_id
1 'polypeptide(L)'
;MRYGPGFLLECLLLKMKSTSEYKHLRNRSILPLPHPNTIRKLLSSTPSKFGYNEIALDSIKREFDRQQLSEKSRRRWGTLI
;
A
#
# COMPACT_ATOMS: atom_id res chain seq x y z
N MET A 1 18.10 -8.02 10.21
CA MET A 1 16.70 -8.48 10.39
C MET A 1 16.01 -8.53 9.03
N ARG A 2 15.33 -9.63 8.70
CA ARG A 2 14.45 -9.70 7.53
C ARG A 2 13.04 -9.35 8.00
N TYR A 3 12.46 -8.30 7.45
CA TYR A 3 11.08 -7.91 7.74
C TYR A 3 10.13 -8.75 6.88
N GLY A 4 9.02 -9.20 7.45
CA GLY A 4 7.96 -9.85 6.68
C GLY A 4 7.27 -8.88 5.72
N PRO A 5 6.68 -9.36 4.62
CA PRO A 5 6.02 -8.51 3.62
C PRO A 5 4.83 -7.73 4.20
N GLY A 6 4.03 -8.34 5.09
CA GLY A 6 2.90 -7.66 5.75
C GLY A 6 3.35 -6.50 6.63
N PHE A 7 4.38 -6.72 7.45
CA PHE A 7 4.95 -5.67 8.30
C PHE A 7 5.56 -4.51 7.49
N LEU A 8 6.20 -4.81 6.35
CA LEU A 8 6.71 -3.79 5.44
C LEU A 8 5.58 -2.94 4.84
N LEU A 9 4.43 -3.56 4.53
CA LEU A 9 3.25 -2.86 4.04
C LEU A 9 2.66 -1.93 5.13
N GLU A 10 2.54 -2.40 6.37
CA GLU A 10 2.11 -1.56 7.50
C GLU A 10 3.05 -0.37 7.73
N CYS A 11 4.37 -0.60 7.69
CA CYS A 11 5.37 0.46 7.77
C CYS A 11 5.24 1.48 6.63
N LEU A 12 4.93 1.01 5.43
CA LEU A 12 4.68 1.87 4.27
C LEU A 12 3.42 2.73 4.49
N LEU A 13 2.31 2.13 4.94
CA LEU A 13 1.06 2.85 5.24
C LEU A 13 1.29 3.94 6.30
N LEU A 14 2.01 3.61 7.37
CA LEU A 14 2.37 4.57 8.41
C LEU A 14 3.20 5.74 7.84
N LYS A 15 4.20 5.44 7.01
CA LYS A 15 5.03 6.46 6.35
C LYS A 15 4.23 7.34 5.37
N MET A 16 3.26 6.76 4.66
CA MET A 16 2.36 7.49 3.75
C MET A 16 1.44 8.43 4.52
N LYS A 17 0.96 8.02 5.70
CA LYS A 17 0.14 8.86 6.58
C LYS A 17 0.93 10.02 7.16
N SER A 18 2.13 9.77 7.67
CA SER A 18 3.04 10.82 8.17
C SER A 18 4.49 10.36 8.16
N THR A 19 5.30 10.98 7.28
CA THR A 19 6.74 10.68 7.22
C THR A 19 7.48 11.22 8.45
N SER A 20 6.98 12.30 9.07
CA SER A 20 7.58 12.88 10.29
C SER A 20 7.41 11.95 11.48
N GLU A 21 6.19 11.44 11.70
CA GLU A 21 5.90 10.49 12.78
C GLU A 21 6.67 9.18 12.59
N TYR A 22 6.73 8.66 11.37
CA TYR A 22 7.52 7.46 11.08
C TYR A 22 9.00 7.62 11.48
N LYS A 23 9.61 8.76 11.15
CA LYS A 23 10.99 9.07 11.56
C LYS A 23 11.12 9.22 13.07
N HIS A 24 10.15 9.87 13.71
CA HIS A 24 10.14 10.08 15.14
C HIS A 24 10.08 8.76 15.92
N LEU A 25 9.14 7.89 15.57
CA LEU A 25 8.96 6.57 16.18
C LEU A 25 10.21 5.70 16.02
N ARG A 26 10.84 5.76 14.84
CA ARG A 26 12.10 5.05 14.59
C ARG A 26 13.27 5.65 15.39
N ASN A 27 13.46 6.96 15.33
CA ASN A 27 14.62 7.63 15.94
C ASN A 27 14.60 7.55 17.46
N ARG A 28 13.41 7.56 18.06
CA ARG A 28 13.22 7.32 19.50
C ARG A 28 13.18 5.84 19.88
N SER A 29 13.38 4.93 18.91
CA SER A 29 13.36 3.48 19.11
C SER A 29 12.07 2.96 19.78
N ILE A 30 10.94 3.64 19.55
CA ILE A 30 9.64 3.25 20.12
C ILE A 30 9.11 2.00 19.42
N LEU A 31 9.33 1.90 18.11
CA LEU A 31 8.97 0.74 17.29
C LEU A 31 10.17 0.27 16.46
N PRO A 32 10.34 -1.04 16.22
CA PRO A 32 11.42 -1.60 15.41
C PRO A 32 11.13 -1.39 13.90
N LEU A 33 11.19 -0.14 13.44
CA LEU A 33 10.86 0.26 12.08
C LEU A 33 12.06 0.15 11.12
N PRO A 34 11.86 -0.30 9.87
CA PRO A 34 12.91 -0.32 8.87
C PRO A 34 13.38 1.10 8.53
N HIS A 35 14.63 1.20 8.04
CA HIS A 35 15.17 2.46 7.57
C HIS A 35 14.29 3.03 6.43
N PRO A 36 14.02 4.35 6.37
CA PRO A 36 13.21 4.95 5.30
C PRO A 36 13.70 4.60 3.87
N ASN A 37 15.02 4.45 3.70
CA ASN A 37 15.61 3.98 2.43
C ASN A 37 15.17 2.58 2.03
N THR A 38 14.91 1.67 2.99
CA THR A 38 14.40 0.33 2.71
C THR A 38 13.01 0.41 2.10
N ILE A 39 12.12 1.21 2.69
CA ILE A 39 10.78 1.47 2.16
C ILE A 39 10.86 2.13 0.77
N ARG A 40 11.77 3.11 0.60
CA ARG A 40 12.01 3.74 -0.71
C ARG A 40 12.44 2.72 -1.77
N LYS A 41 13.40 1.84 -1.47
CA LYS A 41 13.88 0.81 -2.40
C LYS A 41 12.75 -0.14 -2.82
N LEU A 42 11.91 -0.57 -1.87
CA LEU A 42 10.74 -1.42 -2.14
C LEU A 42 9.75 -0.75 -3.10
N LEU A 43 9.46 0.54 -2.88
CA LEU A 43 8.60 1.31 -3.79
C LEU A 43 9.23 1.43 -5.17
N SER A 44 10.52 1.77 -5.26
CA SER A 44 11.23 1.92 -6.53
C SER A 44 11.36 0.63 -7.34
N SER A 45 11.34 -0.54 -6.69
CA SER A 45 11.32 -1.83 -7.39
C SER A 45 9.95 -2.19 -7.98
N THR A 46 8.90 -1.42 -7.67
CA THR A 46 7.56 -1.69 -8.21
C THR A 46 7.48 -1.09 -9.63
N PRO A 47 7.22 -1.91 -10.67
CA PRO A 47 7.19 -1.42 -12.04
C PRO A 47 6.01 -0.45 -12.24
N SER A 48 6.31 0.84 -12.40
CA SER A 48 5.33 1.84 -12.81
C SER A 48 5.35 1.96 -14.34
N LYS A 49 4.38 1.37 -15.02
CA LYS A 49 4.20 1.54 -16.47
C LYS A 49 3.28 2.74 -16.73
N PHE A 50 3.46 3.37 -17.88
CA PHE A 50 2.50 4.36 -18.39
C PHE A 50 1.18 3.67 -18.73
N GLY A 51 0.06 4.31 -18.39
CA GLY A 51 -1.28 3.70 -18.49
C GLY A 51 -1.79 3.18 -17.15
N TYR A 52 -2.78 2.27 -17.21
CA TYR A 52 -3.41 1.74 -16.00
C TYR A 52 -2.54 0.66 -15.34
N ASN A 53 -2.59 0.61 -14.00
CA ASN A 53 -1.92 -0.45 -13.24
C ASN A 53 -2.80 -1.71 -13.24
N GLU A 54 -2.53 -2.62 -14.18
CA GLU A 54 -3.24 -3.91 -14.35
C GLU A 54 -3.29 -4.71 -13.05
N ILE A 55 -2.18 -4.78 -12.31
CA ILE A 55 -2.08 -5.54 -11.05
C ILE A 55 -3.03 -4.95 -9.99
N ALA A 56 -3.11 -3.63 -9.91
CA ALA A 56 -4.02 -2.96 -8.99
C ALA A 56 -5.49 -3.22 -9.37
N LEU A 57 -5.83 -3.11 -10.65
CA LEU A 57 -7.19 -3.36 -11.15
C LEU A 57 -7.62 -4.82 -10.93
N ASP A 58 -6.74 -5.78 -11.20
CA ASP A 58 -7.00 -7.20 -10.96
C ASP A 58 -7.19 -7.50 -9.47
N SER A 59 -6.42 -6.84 -8.60
CA SER A 59 -6.56 -7.00 -7.14
C SER A 59 -7.90 -6.46 -6.66
N ILE A 60 -8.31 -5.30 -7.18
CA ILE A 60 -9.62 -4.70 -6.88
C ILE A 60 -10.75 -5.61 -7.37
N LYS A 61 -10.66 -6.12 -8.60
CA LYS A 61 -11.64 -7.06 -9.18
C LYS A 61 -11.80 -8.31 -8.31
N ARG A 62 -10.67 -8.94 -7.92
CA ARG A 62 -10.66 -10.12 -7.05
C ARG A 62 -11.34 -9.86 -5.71
N GLU A 63 -11.14 -8.69 -5.12
CA GLU A 63 -11.76 -8.34 -3.85
C GLU A 63 -13.29 -8.15 -3.99
N PHE A 64 -13.76 -7.55 -5.09
CA PHE A 64 -15.19 -7.47 -5.39
C PHE A 64 -15.84 -8.84 -5.62
N ASP A 65 -15.15 -9.74 -6.30
CA ASP A 65 -15.63 -11.10 -6.54
C ASP A 65 -15.68 -11.91 -5.23
N ARG A 66 -14.67 -11.75 -4.37
CA ARG A 66 -14.61 -12.38 -3.03
C ARG A 66 -15.79 -11.99 -2.15
N GLN A 67 -16.18 -10.71 -2.17
CA GLN A 67 -17.25 -10.20 -1.32
C GLN A 67 -18.66 -10.56 -1.82
N GLN A 68 -18.80 -11.28 -2.95
CA GLN A 68 -20.07 -11.65 -3.59
C GLN A 68 -21.08 -10.47 -3.65
N LEU A 69 -20.57 -9.26 -3.86
CA LEU A 69 -21.40 -8.08 -3.92
C LEU A 69 -22.34 -8.22 -5.12
N SER A 70 -23.65 -8.24 -4.85
CA SER A 70 -24.72 -8.23 -5.85
C SER A 70 -24.45 -7.20 -6.95
N GLU A 71 -24.81 -7.50 -8.21
CA GLU A 71 -24.74 -6.57 -9.36
C GLU A 71 -25.32 -5.18 -9.04
N LYS A 72 -26.32 -5.14 -8.13
CA LYS A 72 -27.00 -3.92 -7.66
C LYS A 72 -26.22 -3.12 -6.61
N SER A 73 -25.27 -3.77 -5.92
CA SER A 73 -24.30 -3.18 -4.98
C SER A 73 -22.98 -2.83 -5.65
N ARG A 74 -22.67 -3.43 -6.81
CA ARG A 74 -21.59 -3.03 -7.75
C ARG A 74 -21.88 -1.70 -8.45
N ARG A 75 -22.64 -0.80 -7.83
CA ARG A 75 -22.91 0.49 -8.44
C ARG A 75 -21.60 1.29 -8.49
N ARG A 76 -21.04 1.39 -9.70
CA ARG A 76 -19.86 2.18 -10.05
C ARG A 76 -20.20 3.67 -10.05
N TRP A 77 -20.54 4.24 -8.89
CA TRP A 77 -20.62 5.69 -8.77
C TRP A 77 -19.19 6.19 -8.56
N GLY A 78 -18.61 6.69 -9.63
CA GLY A 78 -17.29 7.28 -9.63
C GLY A 78 -17.01 7.82 -11.01
N THR A 79 -16.86 9.13 -11.10
CA THR A 79 -16.41 9.78 -12.33
C THR A 79 -14.89 9.75 -12.33
N LEU A 80 -14.29 9.25 -13.40
CA LEU A 80 -12.88 9.52 -13.67
C LEU A 80 -12.79 11.00 -14.05
N ILE A 81 -12.22 11.81 -13.14
CA ILE A 81 -11.95 13.24 -13.37
C ILE A 81 -10.70 13.36 -14.26
#